data_AF-A0A9J6GZG3-F1
#
_entry.id   AF-A0A9J6GZG3-F1
#
_cell.length_a   1.000
_cell.length_b   1.000
_cell.length_c   1.000
_cell.angle_alpha   90.00
_cell.angle_beta   90.00
_cell.angle_gamma   90.00
#
_symmetry.space_group_name_H-M   'P 1'
#
loop_
_entity.id
_entity.type
_entity.pdbx_description
1 polymer ?
#
loop_
_entity_poly.entity_id
_entity_poly.type
_entity_poly.pdbx_seq_one_letter_code
_entity_poly.pdbx_strand_id
1 'polypeptide(L)'
;MERDELRRSLKRLLADDQVRALEKGTMRGSSWSMATVQKALQLKVMCGSRVYDYVKKYVVPLPAQRTLYQLVEQMKAADGDQCEVELSPFEDDDECDDVA
;
A
#
# COMPACT_ATOMS: atom_id res chain seq x y z
N MET A 1 13.23 -7.13 -21.30
CA MET A 1 12.15 -6.39 -21.98
C MET A 1 10.81 -6.66 -21.32
N GLU A 2 10.25 -7.87 -21.38
CA GLU A 2 8.95 -8.21 -20.76
C GLU A 2 8.89 -7.92 -19.25
N ARG A 3 9.91 -8.35 -18.49
CA ARG A 3 9.99 -8.06 -17.04
C ARG A 3 10.00 -6.57 -16.73
N ASP A 4 10.67 -5.76 -17.56
CA ASP A 4 10.81 -4.32 -17.34
C ASP A 4 9.53 -3.57 -17.73
N GLU A 5 8.77 -4.09 -18.69
CA GLU A 5 7.42 -3.62 -19.02
C GLU A 5 6.40 -3.98 -17.94
N LEU A 6 6.43 -5.22 -17.44
CA LEU A 6 5.61 -5.63 -16.30
C LEU A 6 5.89 -4.75 -15.08
N ARG A 7 7.16 -4.48 -14.79
CA ARG A 7 7.57 -3.60 -13.68
C ARG A 7 7.02 -2.18 -13.84
N ARG A 8 7.07 -1.62 -15.06
CA ARG A 8 6.49 -0.30 -15.35
C ARG A 8 4.97 -0.30 -15.14
N SER A 9 4.28 -1.35 -15.59
CA SER A 9 2.84 -1.49 -15.39
C SER A 9 2.46 -1.60 -13.91
N LEU A 10 3.21 -2.37 -13.11
CA LEU A 10 2.94 -2.53 -11.68
C LEU A 10 3.14 -1.23 -10.90
N LYS A 11 4.12 -0.40 -11.27
CA LYS A 11 4.37 0.90 -10.63
C LYS A 11 3.22 1.91 -10.79
N ARG A 12 2.27 1.66 -11.71
CA ARG A 12 1.05 2.47 -11.82
C ARG A 12 0.06 2.20 -10.68
N LEU A 13 0.08 0.97 -10.14
CA LEU A 13 -0.87 0.52 -9.12
C LEU A 13 -0.24 0.40 -7.73
N LEU A 14 1.04 0.03 -7.69
CA LEU A 14 1.77 -0.33 -6.49
C LEU A 14 2.93 0.63 -6.25
N ALA A 15 3.17 0.93 -4.98
CA ALA A 15 4.35 1.69 -4.59
C ALA A 15 5.64 0.88 -4.84
N ASP A 16 6.76 1.58 -4.98
CA ASP A 16 8.06 0.97 -5.30
C ASP A 16 8.49 -0.09 -4.28
N ASP A 17 8.18 0.09 -2.99
CA ASP A 17 8.45 -0.89 -1.93
C ASP A 17 7.59 -2.14 -2.04
N GLN A 18 6.34 -2.02 -2.48
CA GLN A 18 5.48 -3.17 -2.75
C GLN A 18 5.97 -3.95 -3.97
N VAL A 19 6.38 -3.25 -5.04
CA VAL A 19 6.99 -3.90 -6.21
C VAL A 19 8.28 -4.64 -5.81
N ARG A 20 9.14 -4.03 -4.98
CA ARG A 20 10.34 -4.71 -4.46
C ARG A 20 9.99 -5.94 -3.61
N ALA A 21 8.92 -5.89 -2.81
CA ALA A 21 8.47 -7.03 -2.03
C ALA A 21 7.98 -8.19 -2.92
N LEU A 22 7.31 -7.88 -4.04
CA LEU A 22 6.92 -8.85 -5.06
C LEU A 22 8.14 -9.45 -5.77
N GLU A 23 9.09 -8.62 -6.22
CA GLU A 23 10.33 -9.07 -6.86
C GLU A 23 11.13 -10.00 -5.94
N LYS A 24 11.13 -9.73 -4.63
CA LYS A 24 11.79 -10.57 -3.61
C LYS A 24 11.04 -11.89 -3.34
N GLY A 25 9.74 -11.96 -3.65
CA GLY A 25 8.87 -13.10 -3.31
C GLY A 25 8.56 -13.25 -1.82
N THR A 26 8.94 -12.30 -0.98
CA THR A 26 8.63 -12.30 0.45
C THR A 26 8.53 -10.89 1.02
N MET A 27 7.58 -10.69 1.94
CA MET A 27 7.42 -9.45 2.69
C MET A 27 8.35 -9.37 3.92
N ARG A 28 9.05 -10.45 4.26
CA ARG A 28 9.92 -10.48 5.44
C ARG A 28 11.09 -9.53 5.25
N GLY A 29 11.25 -8.60 6.19
CA GLY A 29 12.32 -7.59 6.15
C GLY A 29 12.12 -6.51 5.08
N SER A 30 10.90 -6.34 4.56
CA SER A 30 10.58 -5.22 3.68
C SER A 30 10.47 -3.93 4.48
N SER A 31 11.12 -2.88 4.00
CA SER A 31 10.94 -1.51 4.46
C SER A 31 9.74 -0.90 3.71
N TRP A 32 8.76 -0.38 4.43
CA TRP A 32 7.54 0.18 3.84
C TRP A 32 7.66 1.69 3.70
N SER A 33 7.23 2.22 2.56
CA SER A 33 7.18 3.66 2.29
C SER A 33 6.03 4.32 3.04
N MET A 34 6.12 5.64 3.24
CA MET A 34 5.03 6.44 3.82
C MET A 34 3.72 6.25 3.05
N ALA A 35 3.78 6.32 1.72
CA ALA A 35 2.62 6.14 0.84
C ALA A 35 1.94 4.77 1.05
N THR A 36 2.72 3.69 1.19
CA THR A 36 2.15 2.37 1.48
C THR A 36 1.57 2.29 2.88
N VAL A 37 2.21 2.90 3.88
CA VAL A 37 1.70 2.92 5.26
C VAL A 37 0.38 3.69 5.37
N GLN A 38 0.26 4.84 4.70
CA GLN A 38 -0.98 5.63 4.66
C GLN A 38 -2.12 4.86 3.99
N LYS A 39 -1.90 4.29 2.80
CA LYS A 39 -2.91 3.47 2.10
C LYS A 39 -3.30 2.24 2.91
N ALA A 40 -2.33 1.58 3.55
CA ALA A 40 -2.59 0.44 4.42
C ALA A 40 -3.43 0.82 5.65
N LEU A 41 -3.16 1.99 6.24
CA LEU A 41 -3.94 2.52 7.36
C LEU A 41 -5.37 2.85 6.93
N GLN A 42 -5.55 3.52 5.79
CA GLN A 42 -6.88 3.79 5.20
C GLN A 42 -7.67 2.48 5.02
N LEU A 43 -7.10 1.50 4.33
CA LEU A 43 -7.73 0.19 4.12
C LEU A 43 -8.12 -0.48 5.45
N LYS A 44 -7.23 -0.41 6.45
CA LYS A 44 -7.45 -0.97 7.78
C LYS A 44 -8.61 -0.28 8.50
N VAL A 45 -8.72 1.04 8.41
CA VAL A 45 -9.79 1.84 9.02
C VAL A 45 -11.13 1.53 8.32
N MET A 46 -11.14 1.46 6.99
CA MET A 46 -12.37 1.26 6.21
C MET A 46 -12.94 -0.16 6.35
N CYS A 47 -12.09 -1.19 6.29
CA CYS A 47 -12.56 -2.58 6.18
C CYS A 47 -12.28 -3.44 7.42
N GLY A 48 -11.57 -2.90 8.41
CA GLY A 48 -11.21 -3.60 9.63
C GLY A 48 -10.16 -4.71 9.44
N SER A 49 -9.86 -5.42 10.54
CA SER A 49 -8.74 -6.37 10.63
C SER A 49 -8.85 -7.56 9.69
N ARG A 50 -10.03 -8.17 9.61
CA ARG A 50 -10.19 -9.45 8.90
C ARG A 50 -10.02 -9.29 7.40
N VAL A 51 -10.60 -8.23 6.83
CA VAL A 51 -10.45 -7.92 5.40
C VAL A 51 -9.03 -7.47 5.10
N TYR A 52 -8.43 -6.65 5.96
CA TYR A 52 -7.04 -6.27 5.83
C TYR A 52 -6.10 -7.48 5.74
N ASP A 53 -6.28 -8.47 6.62
CA ASP A 53 -5.46 -9.69 6.62
C ASP A 53 -5.67 -10.55 5.36
N TYR A 54 -6.90 -10.56 4.82
CA TYR A 54 -7.20 -11.22 3.55
C TYR A 54 -6.47 -10.53 2.38
N VAL A 55 -6.60 -9.21 2.27
CA VAL A 55 -5.96 -8.40 1.22
C VAL A 55 -4.45 -8.56 1.26
N LYS A 56 -3.84 -8.45 2.44
CA LYS A 56 -2.41 -8.66 2.65
C LYS A 56 -1.94 -10.06 2.23
N LYS A 57 -2.78 -11.08 2.40
CA LYS A 57 -2.40 -12.48 2.13
C LYS A 57 -2.51 -12.84 0.65
N TYR A 58 -3.50 -12.28 -0.05
CA TYR A 58 -3.85 -12.77 -1.40
C TYR A 58 -3.81 -11.72 -2.50
N VAL A 59 -3.87 -10.42 -2.16
CA VAL A 59 -4.09 -9.36 -3.15
C VAL A 59 -2.84 -8.53 -3.36
N VAL A 60 -2.28 -7.96 -2.30
CA VAL A 60 -1.19 -6.97 -2.43
C VAL A 60 -0.23 -7.04 -1.23
N PRO A 61 1.08 -6.81 -1.43
CA PRO A 61 2.02 -6.73 -0.33
C PRO A 61 1.67 -5.57 0.60
N LEU A 62 1.41 -5.89 1.86
CA LEU A 62 1.13 -4.91 2.90
C LEU A 62 1.92 -5.24 4.18
N PRO A 63 2.21 -4.23 5.01
CA PRO A 63 2.78 -4.47 6.33
C PRO A 63 1.88 -5.37 7.18
N ALA A 64 2.47 -6.13 8.10
CA ALA A 64 1.69 -6.80 9.13
C ALA A 64 1.02 -5.75 10.03
N GLN A 65 -0.15 -6.04 10.59
CA GLN A 65 -0.89 -5.06 11.40
C GLN A 65 -0.04 -4.46 12.53
N ARG A 66 0.73 -5.29 13.26
CA ARG A 66 1.67 -4.81 14.29
C ARG A 66 2.70 -3.84 13.70
N THR A 67 3.28 -4.17 12.55
CA THR A 67 4.25 -3.33 11.85
C THR A 67 3.61 -2.03 11.36
N LEU A 68 2.37 -2.08 10.88
CA LEU A 68 1.61 -0.90 10.48
C LEU A 68 1.45 0.08 11.64
N TYR A 69 1.00 -0.38 12.80
CA TYR A 69 0.88 0.49 13.98
C TYR A 69 2.22 1.07 14.44
N GLN A 70 3.29 0.26 14.47
CA GLN A 70 4.64 0.74 14.82
C GLN A 70 5.15 1.81 13.85
N LEU A 71 4.92 1.64 12.55
CA LEU A 71 5.31 2.63 11.54
C LEU A 71 4.51 3.92 11.71
N VAL A 72 3.21 3.83 11.96
CA VAL A 72 2.36 5.00 12.23
C VAL A 72 2.83 5.74 13.48
N GLU A 73 3.19 5.04 14.55
CA GLU A 73 3.75 5.65 15.76
C GLU A 73 5.08 6.36 15.49
N GLN A 74 5.99 5.71 14.75
CA GLN A 74 7.28 6.30 14.37
C GLN A 74 7.08 7.55 13.51
N MET A 75 6.09 7.54 12.62
CA MET A 75 5.75 8.68 11.77
C MET A 75 5.18 9.84 12.58
N LYS A 76 4.23 9.58 13.49
CA LYS A 76 3.71 10.59 14.43
C LYS A 76 4.79 11.20 15.32
N ALA A 77 5.80 10.40 15.68
CA ALA A 77 6.93 10.87 16.48
C ALA A 77 7.94 11.69 15.67
N ALA A 78 8.09 11.40 14.38
CA ALA A 78 9.00 12.12 13.48
C ALA A 78 8.38 13.39 12.91
N ASP A 79 7.07 13.37 12.68
CA ASP A 79 6.29 14.40 12.02
C ASP A 79 5.28 14.92 13.05
N GLY A 80 5.64 15.99 13.75
CA GLY A 80 4.83 16.55 14.84
C GLY A 80 3.39 16.83 14.38
N ASP A 81 2.48 15.94 14.78
CA ASP A 81 1.02 16.10 14.80
C ASP A 81 0.24 16.16 13.46
N GLN A 82 0.76 15.65 12.34
CA GLN A 82 -0.04 15.53 11.10
C GLN A 82 -0.13 14.09 10.60
N CYS A 83 -0.93 13.28 11.29
CA CYS A 83 -1.44 12.01 10.77
C CYS A 83 -2.96 12.03 10.77
N GLU A 84 -3.56 13.09 10.23
CA GLU A 84 -4.97 13.05 9.87
C GLU A 84 -5.10 12.21 8.59
N VAL A 85 -5.72 11.05 8.75
CA VAL A 85 -6.13 10.24 7.59
C VAL A 85 -7.38 10.91 7.05
N GLU A 86 -7.21 11.86 6.13
CA GLU A 86 -8.33 12.29 5.31
C GLU A 86 -8.81 11.08 4.51
N LEU A 87 -9.98 10.58 4.89
CA LEU A 87 -10.73 9.61 4.12
C LEU A 87 -11.38 10.37 2.96
N SER A 88 -10.58 10.75 1.96
CA SER A 88 -11.16 11.20 0.70
C SER A 88 -11.88 10.00 0.07
N PRO A 89 -13.11 10.17 -0.45
CA PRO A 89 -13.70 9.20 -1.35
C PRO A 89 -12.68 8.92 -2.47
N PHE A 90 -12.51 7.65 -2.82
CA PHE A 90 -11.74 7.26 -3.99
C PHE A 90 -12.22 8.12 -5.17
N GLU A 91 -11.37 9.01 -5.68
CA GLU A 91 -11.59 9.56 -7.01
C GLU A 91 -11.38 8.38 -7.96
N ASP A 92 -12.47 7.92 -8.57
CA ASP A 92 -12.46 6.89 -9.58
C ASP A 92 -11.66 7.44 -10.78
N ASP A 93 -10.36 7.12 -10.86
CA ASP A 93 -9.58 7.24 -12.10
C ASP A 93 -9.94 6.09 -13.08
N ASP A 94 -11.23 5.77 -13.21
CA ASP A 94 -11.77 4.91 -14.26
C ASP A 94 -12.21 5.81 -15.44
N GLU A 95 -11.25 6.52 -16.03
CA GLU A 95 -11.36 6.82 -17.46
C GLU A 95 -10.96 5.54 -18.21
N CYS A 96 -11.92 4.60 -18.29
CA CYS A 96 -11.86 3.55 -19.28
C CYS A 96 -11.98 4.22 -20.66
N ASP A 97 -10.85 4.47 -21.31
CA ASP A 97 -10.82 4.71 -22.76
C ASP A 97 -11.48 3.50 -23.44
N ASP A 98 -12.69 3.72 -23.97
CA ASP A 98 -13.35 2.86 -24.94
C ASP A 98 -12.40 2.64 -26.12
N VAL A 99 -11.73 1.49 -26.16
CA VAL A 99 -11.11 1.00 -27.39
C VAL A 99 -12.17 0.24 -28.19
N ALA A 100 -12.58 0.92 -29.28
CA ALA A 100 -13.61 0.58 -30.25
C ALA A 100 -13.53 -0.83 -30.87
#